data_AF-A0AAD9W0C7-F1
#
_entry.id   AF-A0AAD9W0C7-F1
#
_cell.length_a   1.000
_cell.length_b   1.000
_cell.length_c   1.000
_cell.angle_alpha   90.00
_cell.angle_beta   90.00
_cell.angle_gamma   90.00
#
_symmetry.space_group_name_H-M   'P 1'
#
loop_
_entity.id
_entity.type
_entity.pdbx_description
1 polymer ?
#
loop_
_entity_poly.entity_id
_entity_poly.type
_entity_poly.pdbx_seq_one_letter_code
_entity_poly.pdbx_strand_id
1 'polypeptide(L)'
;MRFSTTTASLLASTAAAFSDSSPLVLFSTSKLLIPSGETSQLQSTSRALHTTHDILSSCPTSRYVLISQPNVHASDLRNPQSGVCHSANLCSAVDGEDVKGRYDVAEVIGDDISLDGLSNYIKAACAEAGKKDGLSVNEHRLEALPTQKGDARATKLAENDVEIGDILSGAQASGDDYTVIYFSSPHSPAVYESEYVESDAIQMELKRRTAEVIEPRAGNANDSSAPLFVKYQFFTPGIFMGLVGTIIMLAILYVGLSAVSSLEVSYGAFDKENGPAAQKKN
;
A
#
# COMPACT_ATOMS: atom_id res chain seq x y z
N MET A 1 34.58 -13.68 -28.90
CA MET A 1 33.69 -14.63 -28.17
C MET A 1 34.31 -14.81 -26.79
N ARG A 2 33.71 -14.56 -25.64
CA ARG A 2 32.30 -14.51 -25.19
C ARG A 2 32.21 -13.49 -24.04
N PHE A 3 31.22 -12.60 -24.05
CA PHE A 3 30.82 -11.84 -22.86
C PHE A 3 29.92 -12.75 -22.02
N SER A 4 30.28 -12.99 -20.76
CA SER A 4 29.42 -13.70 -19.81
C SER A 4 28.73 -12.66 -18.94
N THR A 5 27.50 -12.34 -19.33
CA THR A 5 26.55 -11.56 -18.54
C THR A 5 25.97 -12.48 -17.46
N THR A 6 26.29 -12.24 -16.20
CA THR A 6 25.59 -12.84 -15.06
C THR A 6 24.25 -12.13 -14.87
N THR A 7 23.18 -12.86 -15.19
CA THR A 7 21.79 -12.49 -14.93
C THR A 7 21.53 -12.44 -13.43
N ALA A 8 21.34 -11.24 -12.88
CA ALA A 8 20.73 -11.04 -11.57
C ALA A 8 19.21 -11.01 -11.77
N SER A 9 18.53 -12.14 -11.54
CA SER A 9 17.08 -12.23 -11.62
C SER A 9 16.44 -12.41 -10.23
N LEU A 10 15.76 -11.34 -9.81
CA LEU A 10 14.39 -11.33 -9.28
C LEU A 10 14.09 -12.14 -8.00
N LEU A 11 14.03 -11.42 -6.87
CA LEU A 11 12.96 -11.60 -5.87
C LEU A 11 12.39 -10.22 -5.53
N ALA A 12 11.68 -9.61 -6.49
CA ALA A 12 10.71 -8.58 -6.17
C ALA A 12 9.41 -9.31 -5.80
N SER A 13 9.30 -9.72 -4.53
CA SER A 13 7.99 -9.95 -3.93
C SER A 13 7.24 -8.62 -4.02
N THR A 14 6.38 -8.47 -5.04
CA THR A 14 5.47 -7.34 -5.14
C THR A 14 4.59 -7.39 -3.91
N ALA A 15 4.90 -6.57 -2.92
CA ALA A 15 4.09 -6.45 -1.73
C ALA A 15 2.67 -6.08 -2.16
N ALA A 16 1.70 -6.95 -1.86
CA ALA A 16 0.28 -6.65 -1.97
C ALA A 16 -0.14 -5.67 -0.86
N ALA A 17 0.64 -4.59 -0.69
CA ALA A 17 0.61 -3.72 0.50
C ALA A 17 -0.63 -2.81 0.56
N PHE A 18 -1.44 -2.77 -0.51
CA PHE A 18 -2.61 -1.88 -0.66
C PHE A 18 -3.81 -2.60 -1.28
N SER A 19 -3.87 -3.94 -1.24
CA SER A 19 -5.04 -4.65 -1.80
C SER A 19 -6.35 -4.32 -1.06
N ASP A 20 -6.24 -3.97 0.21
CA ASP A 20 -7.37 -3.69 1.11
C ASP A 20 -7.52 -2.18 1.40
N SER A 21 -6.95 -1.32 0.57
CA SER A 21 -7.15 0.13 0.70
C SER A 21 -8.24 0.64 -0.23
N SER A 22 -8.92 1.69 0.23
CA SER A 22 -10.09 2.25 -0.45
C SER A 22 -10.05 3.78 -0.49
N PRO A 23 -10.50 4.43 -1.57
CA PRO A 23 -10.50 5.88 -1.66
C PRO A 23 -11.63 6.50 -0.83
N LEU A 24 -11.35 7.70 -0.31
CA LEU A 24 -12.32 8.61 0.30
C LEU A 24 -12.20 9.97 -0.38
N VAL A 25 -13.29 10.45 -0.96
CA VAL A 25 -13.36 11.74 -1.66
C VAL A 25 -14.53 12.53 -1.10
N LEU A 26 -14.25 13.72 -0.56
CA LEU A 26 -15.23 14.65 -0.05
C LEU A 26 -15.07 15.97 -0.79
N PHE A 27 -16.17 16.51 -1.31
CA PHE A 27 -16.18 17.84 -1.92
C PHE A 27 -17.49 18.57 -1.62
N SER A 28 -17.44 19.89 -1.66
CA SER A 28 -18.56 20.74 -1.26
C SER A 28 -18.62 22.04 -2.05
N THR A 29 -19.83 22.54 -2.28
CA THR A 29 -20.08 23.89 -2.84
C THR A 29 -19.91 25.00 -1.80
N SER A 30 -19.74 24.63 -0.53
CA SER A 30 -19.38 25.52 0.58
C SER A 30 -17.89 25.46 0.90
N LYS A 31 -17.37 26.51 1.53
CA LYS A 31 -15.97 26.53 1.98
C LYS A 31 -15.79 25.52 3.11
N LEU A 32 -14.86 24.59 2.91
CA LEU A 32 -14.49 23.60 3.92
C LEU A 32 -13.28 24.07 4.72
N LEU A 33 -13.34 23.91 6.04
CA LEU A 33 -12.21 24.15 6.92
C LEU A 33 -11.41 22.86 7.03
N ILE A 34 -10.41 22.70 6.16
CA ILE A 34 -9.55 21.52 6.12
C ILE A 34 -8.37 21.76 7.06
N PRO A 35 -8.17 20.90 8.08
CA PRO A 35 -7.01 21.02 8.96
C PRO A 35 -5.69 20.93 8.17
N SER A 36 -4.75 21.81 8.49
CA SER A 36 -3.47 21.89 7.76
C SER A 36 -2.64 20.61 7.95
N GLY A 37 -2.17 20.00 6.85
CA GLY A 37 -1.33 18.79 6.89
C GLY A 37 -2.09 17.46 6.78
N GLU A 38 -3.42 17.49 6.61
CA GLU A 38 -4.25 16.27 6.53
C GLU A 38 -4.47 15.74 5.10
N THR A 39 -3.82 16.30 4.07
CA THR A 39 -3.88 15.77 2.69
C THR A 39 -2.73 14.78 2.46
N SER A 40 -2.83 13.60 3.05
CA SER A 40 -1.90 12.48 2.80
C SER A 40 -2.52 11.52 1.79
N GLN A 41 -1.71 10.98 0.88
CA GLN A 41 -2.17 9.94 -0.05
C GLN A 41 -2.60 8.66 0.67
N LEU A 42 -2.07 8.42 1.86
CA LEU A 42 -2.35 7.24 2.67
C LEU A 42 -2.75 7.65 4.09
N GLN A 43 -3.90 7.17 4.57
CA GLN A 43 -4.36 7.38 5.95
C GLN A 43 -5.03 6.13 6.52
N SER A 44 -5.13 6.05 7.84
CA SER A 44 -5.99 5.05 8.48
C SER A 44 -7.45 5.48 8.41
N THR A 45 -8.39 4.52 8.44
CA THR A 45 -9.83 4.80 8.54
C THR A 45 -10.13 5.76 9.69
N SER A 46 -9.55 5.53 10.87
CA SER A 46 -9.74 6.38 12.04
C SER A 46 -9.34 7.84 11.81
N ARG A 47 -8.23 8.08 11.11
CA ARG A 47 -7.74 9.44 10.83
C ARG A 47 -8.58 10.12 9.75
N ALA A 48 -8.87 9.39 8.67
CA ALA A 48 -9.70 9.90 7.58
C ALA A 48 -11.12 10.26 8.08
N LEU A 49 -11.71 9.40 8.92
CA LEU A 49 -13.00 9.68 9.56
C LEU A 49 -12.92 10.82 10.57
N HIS A 50 -11.88 10.91 11.39
CA HIS A 50 -11.70 12.04 12.30
C HIS A 50 -11.67 13.38 11.55
N THR A 51 -10.87 13.49 10.49
CA THR A 51 -10.81 14.68 9.66
C THR A 51 -12.14 14.97 8.99
N THR A 52 -12.83 13.95 8.49
CA THR A 52 -14.18 14.08 7.92
C THR A 52 -15.17 14.60 8.95
N HIS A 53 -15.15 14.06 10.16
CA HIS A 53 -15.99 14.49 11.27
C HIS A 53 -15.70 15.95 11.66
N ASP A 54 -14.43 16.34 11.75
CA ASP A 54 -14.03 17.72 12.05
C ASP A 54 -14.57 18.70 10.99
N ILE A 55 -14.41 18.38 9.71
CA ILE A 55 -14.93 19.20 8.60
C ILE A 55 -16.46 19.35 8.72
N LEU A 56 -17.16 18.24 8.98
CA LEU A 56 -18.62 18.18 9.04
C LEU A 56 -19.22 18.73 10.33
N SER A 57 -18.43 18.89 11.39
CA SER A 57 -18.88 19.44 12.69
C SER A 57 -19.49 20.84 12.56
N SER A 58 -19.01 21.62 11.58
CA SER A 58 -19.51 22.97 11.27
C SER A 58 -20.81 22.98 10.46
N CYS A 59 -21.30 21.82 10.02
CA CYS A 59 -22.46 21.64 9.14
C CYS A 59 -22.45 22.65 7.97
N PRO A 60 -21.49 22.54 7.02
CA PRO A 60 -21.26 23.57 5.99
C PRO A 60 -22.37 23.71 4.95
N THR A 61 -23.22 22.69 4.76
CA THR A 61 -24.28 22.66 3.74
C THR A 61 -25.59 22.15 4.31
N SER A 62 -26.71 22.40 3.61
CA SER A 62 -28.03 21.86 3.97
C SER A 62 -28.25 20.46 3.40
N ARG A 63 -27.52 20.09 2.33
CA ARG A 63 -27.66 18.78 1.73
C ARG A 63 -26.35 18.00 1.71
N TYR A 64 -26.47 16.71 1.96
CA TYR A 64 -25.39 15.74 1.97
C TYR A 64 -25.76 14.56 1.10
N VAL A 65 -24.83 14.15 0.23
CA VAL A 65 -24.97 12.98 -0.63
C VAL A 65 -23.86 12.01 -0.28
N LEU A 66 -24.22 10.86 0.29
CA LEU A 66 -23.29 9.80 0.68
C LEU A 66 -23.35 8.71 -0.39
N ILE A 67 -22.21 8.41 -1.00
CA ILE A 67 -22.09 7.39 -2.04
C ILE A 67 -21.07 6.35 -1.57
N SER A 68 -21.56 5.13 -1.33
CA SER A 68 -20.70 3.97 -1.04
C SER A 68 -20.62 3.08 -2.25
N GLN A 69 -19.39 2.80 -2.71
CA GLN A 69 -19.14 1.85 -3.78
C GLN A 69 -18.09 0.83 -3.34
N PRO A 70 -18.47 -0.41 -3.02
CA PRO A 70 -17.51 -1.40 -2.53
C PRO A 70 -16.48 -1.82 -3.59
N ASN A 71 -15.32 -2.31 -3.13
CA ASN A 71 -14.22 -2.84 -3.96
C ASN A 71 -13.58 -1.85 -4.94
N VAL A 72 -13.57 -0.55 -4.65
CA VAL A 72 -12.90 0.45 -5.49
C VAL A 72 -11.56 0.80 -4.87
N HIS A 73 -10.54 0.97 -5.70
CA HIS A 73 -9.22 1.46 -5.32
C HIS A 73 -8.96 2.80 -6.04
N ALA A 74 -8.07 3.67 -5.52
CA ALA A 74 -7.77 4.92 -6.23
C ALA A 74 -7.28 4.70 -7.67
N SER A 75 -6.57 3.59 -7.92
CA SER A 75 -6.10 3.26 -9.27
C SER A 75 -7.22 2.96 -10.26
N ASP A 76 -8.41 2.57 -9.78
CA ASP A 76 -9.57 2.40 -10.65
C ASP A 76 -10.18 3.75 -11.02
N LEU A 77 -10.18 4.72 -10.11
CA LEU A 77 -10.73 6.05 -10.37
C LEU A 77 -9.79 6.90 -11.22
N ARG A 78 -8.48 6.84 -10.96
CA ARG A 78 -7.49 7.66 -11.64
C ARG A 78 -6.21 6.86 -11.87
N ASN A 79 -5.72 6.93 -13.10
CA ASN A 79 -4.44 6.31 -13.43
C ASN A 79 -3.30 7.02 -12.67
N PRO A 80 -2.50 6.31 -11.87
CA PRO A 80 -1.47 6.93 -11.03
C PRO A 80 -0.30 7.52 -11.84
N GLN A 81 -0.08 7.07 -13.09
CA GLN A 81 1.01 7.54 -13.94
C GLN A 81 0.57 8.68 -14.85
N SER A 82 -0.58 8.55 -15.51
CA SER A 82 -1.07 9.55 -16.47
C SER A 82 -1.98 10.60 -15.84
N GLY A 83 -2.49 10.37 -14.62
CA GLY A 83 -3.47 11.23 -13.97
C GLY A 83 -4.85 11.22 -14.63
N VAL A 84 -5.04 10.42 -15.68
CA VAL A 84 -6.31 10.30 -16.41
C VAL A 84 -7.35 9.68 -15.48
N CYS A 85 -8.50 10.35 -15.37
CA CYS A 85 -9.62 9.84 -14.61
C CYS A 85 -10.46 8.86 -15.44
N HIS A 86 -10.79 7.72 -14.86
CA HIS A 86 -11.64 6.69 -15.45
C HIS A 86 -13.11 6.81 -15.00
N SER A 87 -13.36 7.51 -13.90
CA SER A 87 -14.71 7.89 -13.41
C SER A 87 -15.01 9.33 -13.81
N ALA A 88 -15.42 9.53 -15.06
CA ALA A 88 -15.51 10.85 -15.68
C ALA A 88 -16.50 11.75 -14.94
N ASN A 89 -17.68 11.22 -14.56
CA ASN A 89 -18.70 11.99 -13.87
C ASN A 89 -18.21 12.43 -12.47
N LEU A 90 -17.66 11.50 -11.69
CA LEU A 90 -17.12 11.82 -10.36
C LEU A 90 -16.02 12.88 -10.44
N CYS A 91 -15.04 12.71 -11.33
CA CYS A 91 -13.94 13.66 -11.47
C CYS A 91 -14.40 15.03 -11.98
N SER A 92 -15.31 15.07 -12.95
CA SER A 92 -15.86 16.33 -13.46
C SER A 92 -16.62 17.10 -12.37
N ALA A 93 -17.29 16.40 -11.46
CA ALA A 93 -17.97 17.03 -10.34
C ALA A 93 -17.01 17.55 -9.29
N VAL A 94 -15.92 16.82 -8.99
CA VAL A 94 -14.87 17.28 -8.07
C VAL A 94 -14.15 18.51 -8.60
N ASP A 95 -13.90 18.56 -9.91
CA ASP A 95 -13.22 19.65 -10.61
C ASP A 95 -14.21 20.77 -11.08
N GLY A 96 -15.48 20.71 -10.66
CA GLY A 96 -16.51 21.68 -11.00
C GLY A 96 -16.24 23.08 -10.44
N GLU A 97 -16.63 24.12 -11.19
CA GLU A 97 -16.41 25.52 -10.79
C GLU A 97 -17.22 25.93 -9.54
N ASP A 98 -18.30 25.22 -9.23
CA ASP A 98 -19.15 25.42 -8.06
C ASP A 98 -18.53 24.88 -6.75
N VAL A 99 -17.53 24.00 -6.85
CA VAL A 99 -16.85 23.39 -5.71
C VAL A 99 -15.91 24.40 -5.05
N LYS A 100 -16.14 24.66 -3.76
CA LYS A 100 -15.36 25.63 -2.95
C LYS A 100 -14.45 24.97 -1.92
N GLY A 101 -14.56 23.66 -1.73
CA GLY A 101 -13.68 22.89 -0.84
C GLY A 101 -13.66 21.42 -1.21
N ARG A 102 -12.48 20.80 -1.08
CA ARG A 102 -12.25 19.37 -1.34
C ARG A 102 -11.32 18.75 -0.32
N TYR A 103 -11.58 17.52 0.07
CA TYR A 103 -10.74 16.68 0.90
C TYR A 103 -10.73 15.27 0.32
N ASP A 104 -9.59 14.86 -0.22
CA ASP A 104 -9.40 13.57 -0.85
C ASP A 104 -8.25 12.79 -0.18
N VAL A 105 -8.49 11.51 0.07
CA VAL A 105 -7.52 10.54 0.52
C VAL A 105 -7.54 9.39 -0.49
N ALA A 106 -6.42 9.19 -1.18
CA ALA A 106 -6.34 8.19 -2.23
C ALA A 106 -6.52 6.78 -1.65
N GLU A 107 -5.83 6.47 -0.56
CA GLU A 107 -5.86 5.14 0.06
C GLU A 107 -6.12 5.25 1.56
N VAL A 108 -7.28 4.74 1.97
CA VAL A 108 -7.66 4.57 3.38
C VAL A 108 -7.49 3.11 3.76
N ILE A 109 -6.73 2.84 4.83
CA ILE A 109 -6.48 1.50 5.35
C ILE A 109 -7.16 1.33 6.70
N GLY A 110 -7.86 0.22 6.90
CA GLY A 110 -8.37 -0.20 8.20
C GLY A 110 -9.80 -0.68 8.11
N ASP A 111 -10.55 -0.47 9.19
CA ASP A 111 -11.94 -0.88 9.27
C ASP A 111 -12.82 -0.19 8.21
N ASP A 112 -13.95 -0.81 7.91
CA ASP A 112 -14.91 -0.28 6.94
C ASP A 112 -15.55 1.03 7.41
N ILE A 113 -15.70 1.97 6.47
CA ILE A 113 -16.49 3.18 6.68
C ILE A 113 -17.97 2.81 6.57
N SER A 114 -18.71 2.93 7.68
CA SER A 114 -20.15 2.69 7.72
C SER A 114 -20.92 3.88 7.15
N LEU A 115 -21.76 3.60 6.15
CA LEU A 115 -22.67 4.60 5.56
C LEU A 115 -23.65 5.14 6.61
N ASP A 116 -24.27 4.24 7.39
CA ASP A 116 -25.20 4.61 8.47
C ASP A 116 -24.49 5.43 9.55
N GLY A 117 -23.26 5.04 9.92
CA GLY A 117 -22.45 5.76 10.91
C GLY A 117 -22.20 7.21 10.51
N LEU A 118 -21.83 7.44 9.25
CA LEU A 118 -21.57 8.77 8.72
C LEU A 118 -22.86 9.61 8.60
N SER A 119 -23.95 9.01 8.13
CA SER A 119 -25.27 9.65 8.06
C SER A 119 -25.77 10.10 9.43
N ASN A 120 -25.68 9.22 10.43
CA ASN A 120 -26.08 9.52 11.79
C ASN A 120 -25.22 10.63 12.41
N TYR A 121 -23.91 10.61 12.13
CA TYR A 121 -23.02 11.68 12.55
C TYR A 121 -23.42 13.04 11.95
N ILE A 122 -23.68 13.11 10.64
CA ILE A 122 -24.08 14.36 9.97
C ILE A 122 -25.37 14.90 10.58
N LYS A 123 -26.37 14.04 10.77
CA LYS A 123 -27.65 14.42 11.38
C LYS A 123 -27.45 14.95 12.80
N ALA A 124 -26.58 14.32 13.60
CA ALA A 124 -26.26 14.75 14.95
C ALA A 124 -25.51 16.09 14.97
N ALA A 125 -24.43 16.21 14.20
CA ALA A 125 -23.61 17.42 14.12
C ALA A 125 -24.41 18.64 13.64
N CYS A 126 -25.23 18.48 12.59
CA CYS A 126 -26.09 19.55 12.10
C CYS A 126 -27.23 19.89 13.08
N ALA A 127 -27.73 18.92 13.85
CA ALA A 127 -28.69 19.16 14.91
C ALA A 127 -28.10 20.00 16.05
N GLU A 128 -26.84 19.74 16.43
CA GLU A 128 -26.10 20.53 17.43
C GLU A 128 -25.77 21.94 16.92
N ALA A 129 -25.45 22.08 15.63
CA ALA A 129 -25.26 23.37 14.98
C ALA A 129 -26.56 24.16 14.75
N GLY A 130 -27.73 23.63 15.15
CA GLY A 130 -29.02 24.29 15.05
C GLY A 130 -29.64 24.30 13.64
N LYS A 131 -29.11 23.52 12.69
CA LYS A 131 -29.58 23.45 11.29
C LYS A 131 -30.43 22.20 11.04
N LYS A 132 -31.53 22.05 11.79
CA LYS A 132 -32.44 20.90 11.63
C LYS A 132 -33.40 21.06 10.44
N ASP A 133 -33.84 22.28 10.20
CA ASP A 133 -34.83 22.58 9.15
C ASP A 133 -34.13 22.66 7.79
N GLY A 134 -34.59 21.84 6.83
CA GLY A 134 -34.02 21.77 5.48
C GLY A 134 -32.77 20.89 5.32
N LEU A 135 -32.37 20.15 6.37
CA LEU A 135 -31.28 19.17 6.27
C LEU A 135 -31.75 17.94 5.48
N SER A 136 -31.06 17.62 4.39
CA SER A 136 -31.30 16.41 3.58
C SER A 136 -30.02 15.58 3.50
N VAL A 137 -30.08 14.33 3.96
CA VAL A 137 -28.98 13.36 3.84
C VAL A 137 -29.46 12.22 2.97
N ASN A 138 -28.91 12.13 1.75
CA ASN A 138 -29.26 11.10 0.78
C ASN A 138 -28.15 10.06 0.73
N GLU A 139 -28.54 8.79 0.77
CA GLU A 139 -27.67 7.64 0.91
C GLU A 139 -27.78 6.77 -0.33
N HIS A 140 -26.65 6.51 -0.99
CA HIS A 140 -26.59 5.71 -2.20
C HIS A 140 -25.53 4.62 -2.03
N ARG A 141 -25.93 3.38 -2.31
CA ARG A 141 -25.04 2.21 -2.31
C ARG A 141 -24.98 1.66 -3.72
N LEU A 142 -23.84 1.85 -4.37
CA LEU A 142 -23.57 1.33 -5.71
C LEU A 142 -23.17 -0.13 -5.64
N GLU A 143 -23.29 -0.82 -6.77
CA GLU A 143 -22.85 -2.21 -6.89
C GLU A 143 -21.32 -2.33 -6.74
N ALA A 144 -20.88 -3.40 -6.09
CA ALA A 144 -19.47 -3.67 -5.86
C ALA A 144 -18.74 -3.91 -7.18
N LEU A 145 -17.51 -3.43 -7.30
CA LEU A 145 -16.67 -3.80 -8.43
C LEU A 145 -16.23 -5.28 -8.35
N PRO A 146 -16.16 -5.98 -9.50
CA PRO A 146 -15.58 -7.31 -9.57
C PRO A 146 -14.16 -7.35 -8.99
N THR A 147 -13.84 -8.38 -8.22
CA THR A 147 -12.50 -8.55 -7.60
C THR A 147 -11.41 -8.82 -8.62
N GLN A 148 -11.75 -9.46 -9.73
CA GLN A 148 -10.83 -9.75 -10.82
C GLN A 148 -10.57 -8.49 -11.66
N LYS A 149 -9.29 -8.19 -11.91
CA LYS A 149 -8.90 -7.12 -12.82
C LYS A 149 -9.21 -7.53 -14.27
N GLY A 150 -9.74 -6.60 -15.07
CA GLY A 150 -10.01 -6.82 -16.49
C GLY A 150 -11.16 -5.95 -17.00
N ASP A 151 -11.60 -6.24 -18.21
CA ASP A 151 -12.62 -5.46 -18.92
C ASP A 151 -13.95 -5.42 -18.15
N ALA A 152 -14.36 -6.53 -17.52
CA ALA A 152 -15.59 -6.58 -16.72
C ALA A 152 -15.57 -5.58 -15.55
N ARG A 153 -14.42 -5.39 -14.89
CA ARG A 153 -14.27 -4.41 -13.81
C ARG A 153 -14.34 -2.98 -14.34
N ALA A 154 -13.72 -2.71 -15.49
CA ALA A 154 -13.77 -1.41 -16.14
C ALA A 154 -15.18 -1.06 -16.65
N THR A 155 -15.88 -2.02 -17.25
CA THR A 155 -17.29 -1.87 -17.66
C THR A 155 -18.16 -1.58 -16.45
N LYS A 156 -17.99 -2.33 -15.35
CA LYS A 156 -18.80 -2.12 -14.15
C LYS A 156 -18.53 -0.76 -13.50
N LEU A 157 -17.28 -0.31 -13.51
CA LEU A 157 -16.92 1.04 -13.08
C LEU A 157 -17.61 2.10 -13.94
N ALA A 158 -17.64 1.93 -15.26
CA ALA A 158 -18.31 2.87 -16.16
C ALA A 158 -19.84 2.91 -15.95
N GLU A 159 -20.48 1.77 -15.72
CA GLU A 159 -21.91 1.71 -15.36
C GLU A 159 -22.18 2.47 -14.06
N ASN A 160 -21.39 2.21 -13.03
CA ASN A 160 -21.52 2.91 -11.75
C ASN A 160 -21.22 4.41 -11.90
N ASP A 161 -20.29 4.82 -12.77
CA ASP A 161 -19.99 6.22 -13.05
C ASP A 161 -21.19 6.94 -13.69
N VAL A 162 -21.96 6.27 -14.54
CA VAL A 162 -23.23 6.82 -15.07
C VAL A 162 -24.23 7.07 -13.94
N GLU A 163 -24.41 6.10 -13.04
CA GLU A 163 -25.29 6.27 -11.87
C GLU A 163 -24.82 7.41 -10.95
N ILE A 164 -23.51 7.55 -10.74
CA ILE A 164 -22.93 8.71 -10.04
C ILE A 164 -23.32 10.01 -10.73
N GLY A 165 -23.25 10.08 -12.05
CA GLY A 165 -23.68 11.25 -12.83
C GLY A 165 -25.15 11.61 -12.60
N ASP A 166 -26.05 10.63 -12.57
CA ASP A 166 -27.47 10.83 -12.30
C ASP A 166 -27.72 11.33 -10.87
N ILE A 167 -27.02 10.76 -9.88
CA ILE A 167 -27.10 11.20 -8.49
C ILE A 167 -26.62 12.66 -8.34
N LEU A 168 -25.49 12.99 -8.95
CA LEU A 168 -24.86 14.31 -8.85
C LEU A 168 -25.64 15.38 -9.62
N SER A 169 -26.20 15.06 -10.79
CA SER A 169 -27.06 15.98 -11.52
C SER A 169 -28.36 16.27 -10.76
N GLY A 170 -28.95 15.26 -10.12
CA GLY A 170 -30.08 15.43 -9.20
C GLY A 170 -29.71 16.31 -8.00
N ALA A 171 -28.46 16.22 -7.53
CA ALA A 171 -27.94 17.15 -6.57
C ALA A 171 -27.97 18.57 -7.16
N GLN A 172 -27.15 18.85 -8.16
CA GLN A 172 -26.98 20.17 -8.75
C GLN A 172 -28.29 20.85 -9.19
N ALA A 173 -29.25 20.09 -9.71
CA ALA A 173 -30.54 20.61 -10.18
C ALA A 173 -31.40 21.26 -9.07
N SER A 174 -31.17 20.92 -7.80
CA SER A 174 -31.93 21.52 -6.69
C SER A 174 -31.51 22.97 -6.38
N GLY A 175 -30.36 23.43 -6.88
CA GLY A 175 -29.88 24.80 -6.69
C GLY A 175 -29.35 25.15 -5.28
N ASP A 176 -29.50 24.24 -4.31
CA ASP A 176 -29.01 24.40 -2.94
C ASP A 176 -27.54 23.96 -2.76
N ASP A 177 -26.89 24.49 -1.74
CA ASP A 177 -25.54 24.08 -1.34
C ASP A 177 -25.51 22.59 -0.95
N TYR A 178 -24.53 21.85 -1.46
CA TYR A 178 -24.41 20.42 -1.24
C TYR A 178 -22.97 19.98 -0.95
N THR A 179 -22.86 18.92 -0.17
CA THR A 179 -21.60 18.22 0.10
C THR A 179 -21.75 16.78 -0.33
N VAL A 180 -20.80 16.27 -1.11
CA VAL A 180 -20.76 14.87 -1.54
C VAL A 180 -19.62 14.17 -0.83
N ILE A 181 -19.90 12.98 -0.34
CA ILE A 181 -18.91 12.10 0.26
C ILE A 181 -18.99 10.76 -0.47
N TYR A 182 -17.98 10.52 -1.30
CA TYR A 182 -17.77 9.25 -1.96
C TYR A 182 -16.74 8.45 -1.18
N PHE A 183 -17.07 7.22 -0.83
CA PHE A 183 -16.12 6.33 -0.18
C PHE A 183 -16.30 4.90 -0.65
N SER A 184 -15.21 4.15 -0.59
CA SER A 184 -15.24 2.73 -0.82
C SER A 184 -14.92 1.97 0.46
N SER A 185 -15.47 0.78 0.55
CA SER A 185 -15.13 -0.21 1.57
C SER A 185 -14.59 -1.43 0.83
N PRO A 186 -13.49 -2.05 1.31
CA PRO A 186 -13.13 -3.37 0.85
C PRO A 186 -14.32 -4.29 1.10
N HIS A 187 -14.91 -4.85 0.04
CA HIS A 187 -16.00 -5.80 0.21
C HIS A 187 -15.44 -6.96 1.02
N SER A 188 -16.08 -7.27 2.16
CA SER A 188 -15.86 -8.54 2.85
C SER A 188 -15.86 -9.62 1.77
N PRO A 189 -14.75 -10.36 1.58
CA PRO A 189 -14.74 -11.38 0.56
C PRO A 189 -15.92 -12.30 0.87
N ALA A 190 -16.85 -12.42 -0.08
CA ALA A 190 -17.57 -13.68 -0.22
C ALA A 190 -16.46 -14.73 -0.14
N VAL A 191 -16.54 -15.55 0.91
CA VAL A 191 -15.54 -16.53 1.33
C VAL A 191 -14.72 -16.93 0.11
N TYR A 192 -13.44 -16.56 0.11
CA TYR A 192 -12.50 -16.98 -0.91
C TYR A 192 -12.50 -18.52 -0.91
N GLU A 193 -13.34 -19.14 -1.74
CA GLU A 193 -13.15 -20.51 -2.15
C GLU A 193 -12.02 -20.43 -3.17
N SER A 194 -10.83 -20.75 -2.69
CA SER A 194 -9.74 -21.02 -3.59
C SER A 194 -10.15 -22.15 -4.52
N GLU A 195 -10.20 -21.89 -5.83
CA GLU A 195 -10.32 -22.92 -6.85
C GLU A 195 -8.96 -23.65 -6.99
N TYR A 196 -8.42 -24.15 -5.87
CA TYR A 196 -7.35 -25.14 -5.89
C TYR A 196 -8.04 -26.49 -6.09
N VAL A 197 -7.70 -27.18 -7.18
CA VAL A 197 -7.96 -28.62 -7.28
C VAL A 197 -7.30 -29.25 -6.06
N GLU A 198 -8.12 -29.65 -5.11
CA GLU A 198 -7.73 -30.27 -3.85
C GLU A 198 -7.05 -31.61 -4.17
N SER A 199 -5.75 -31.56 -4.42
CA SER A 199 -4.92 -32.76 -4.30
C SER A 199 -4.75 -32.99 -2.80
N ASP A 200 -5.14 -34.17 -2.34
CA ASP A 200 -5.20 -34.66 -0.95
C ASP A 200 -3.85 -34.64 -0.18
N ALA A 201 -2.82 -33.99 -0.75
CA ALA A 201 -1.45 -33.99 -0.28
C ALA A 201 -0.97 -32.66 0.32
N ILE A 202 -1.73 -31.55 0.23
CA ILE A 202 -1.30 -30.25 0.76
C ILE A 202 -2.43 -29.54 1.53
N GLN A 203 -2.98 -30.20 2.55
CA GLN A 203 -3.72 -29.49 3.60
C GLN A 203 -2.73 -29.05 4.69
N MET A 204 -2.24 -27.82 4.61
CA MET A 204 -1.58 -27.16 5.75
C MET A 204 -2.62 -26.29 6.47
N GLU A 205 -3.20 -26.81 7.56
CA GLU A 205 -4.09 -26.03 8.41
C GLU A 205 -3.33 -24.89 9.11
N LEU A 206 -3.46 -23.67 8.61
CA LEU A 206 -3.03 -22.46 9.30
C LEU A 206 -4.18 -21.96 10.19
N LYS A 207 -4.24 -22.49 11.41
CA LYS A 207 -5.18 -22.06 12.46
C LYS A 207 -4.78 -20.66 12.97
N ARG A 208 -5.19 -19.61 12.26
CA ARG A 208 -5.01 -18.21 12.68
C ARG A 208 -5.95 -17.91 13.85
N ARG A 209 -5.52 -18.20 15.08
CA ARG A 209 -6.15 -17.64 16.28
C ARG A 209 -5.79 -16.15 16.38
N THR A 210 -6.72 -15.29 15.99
CA THR A 210 -6.74 -13.87 16.38
C THR A 210 -7.15 -13.77 17.85
N ALA A 211 -6.24 -14.14 18.75
CA ALA A 211 -6.33 -13.73 20.14
C ALA A 211 -5.32 -12.58 20.32
N GLU A 212 -5.86 -11.43 20.71
CA GLU A 212 -5.22 -10.20 21.14
C GLU A 212 -3.80 -10.45 21.71
N VAL A 213 -2.76 -10.03 20.98
CA VAL A 213 -1.38 -10.07 21.46
C VAL A 213 -1.23 -8.93 22.45
N ILE A 214 -1.55 -9.19 23.71
CA ILE A 214 -1.08 -8.39 24.83
C ILE A 214 0.43 -8.65 24.93
N GLU A 215 1.25 -7.68 24.54
CA GLU A 215 2.70 -7.72 24.77
C GLU A 215 2.99 -7.88 26.27
N PRO A 216 3.62 -8.98 26.72
CA PRO A 216 4.15 -9.04 28.06
C PRO A 216 5.48 -8.28 28.06
N ARG A 217 5.50 -7.15 28.75
CA ARG A 217 6.73 -6.48 29.19
C ARG A 217 7.67 -7.50 29.84
N ALA A 218 8.94 -7.38 29.49
CA ALA A 218 10.08 -8.14 29.99
C ALA A 218 9.89 -8.72 31.40
N GLY A 219 9.64 -10.02 31.46
CA GLY A 219 9.57 -10.79 32.70
C GLY A 219 10.38 -12.08 32.55
N ASN A 220 11.47 -12.16 33.32
CA ASN A 220 12.26 -13.37 33.50
C ASN A 220 11.38 -14.53 33.96
N ALA A 221 11.14 -15.54 33.12
CA ALA A 221 10.69 -16.85 33.57
C ALA A 221 11.03 -17.93 32.53
N ASN A 222 11.66 -19.00 33.02
CA ASN A 222 11.93 -20.25 32.32
C ASN A 222 10.61 -20.98 31.99
N ASP A 223 9.94 -20.58 30.91
CA ASP A 223 8.77 -21.31 30.41
C ASP A 223 8.94 -21.66 28.92
N SER A 224 8.85 -22.94 28.62
CA SER A 224 9.36 -23.56 27.39
C SER A 224 8.30 -23.65 26.28
N SER A 225 7.39 -22.68 26.19
CA SER A 225 6.29 -22.70 25.21
C SER A 225 6.22 -21.46 24.30
N ALA A 226 7.37 -20.82 24.01
CA ALA A 226 7.43 -19.83 22.93
C ALA A 226 7.32 -20.52 21.56
N PRO A 227 6.55 -19.97 20.60
CA PRO A 227 6.36 -20.58 19.28
C PRO A 227 7.69 -20.82 18.57
N LEU A 228 7.81 -21.96 17.87
CA LEU A 228 9.05 -22.46 17.25
C LEU A 228 9.78 -21.40 16.40
N PHE A 229 9.04 -20.48 15.76
CA PHE A 229 9.61 -19.40 14.94
C PHE A 229 10.20 -18.22 15.73
N VAL A 230 9.89 -18.07 17.03
CA VAL A 230 10.59 -17.14 17.93
C VAL A 230 11.96 -17.70 18.31
N LYS A 231 12.12 -19.03 18.25
CA LYS A 231 13.39 -19.73 18.56
C LYS A 231 14.37 -19.82 17.38
N TYR A 232 13.96 -19.49 16.16
CA TYR A 232 14.86 -19.53 15.01
C TYR A 232 15.72 -18.26 14.92
N GLN A 233 16.85 -18.28 15.62
CA GLN A 233 17.92 -17.31 15.43
C GLN A 233 18.85 -17.80 14.29
N PHE A 234 18.50 -17.51 13.03
CA PHE A 234 19.28 -17.91 11.84
C PHE A 234 20.76 -17.47 11.92
N PHE A 235 21.04 -16.39 12.63
CA PHE A 235 22.38 -15.93 12.96
C PHE A 235 22.54 -15.87 14.48
N THR A 236 22.82 -17.03 15.10
CA THR A 236 23.27 -17.03 16.49
C THR A 236 24.54 -16.17 16.58
N PRO A 237 24.76 -15.43 17.68
CA PRO A 237 25.89 -14.50 17.77
C PRO A 237 27.24 -15.20 17.51
N GLY A 238 27.36 -16.48 17.88
CA GLY A 238 28.53 -17.31 17.58
C GLY A 238 28.71 -17.65 16.10
N ILE A 239 27.64 -17.97 15.36
CA ILE A 239 27.72 -18.25 13.91
C ILE A 239 28.12 -16.97 13.17
N PHE A 240 27.55 -15.83 13.53
CA PHE A 240 27.90 -14.54 12.93
C PHE A 240 29.37 -14.19 13.16
N MET A 241 29.85 -14.29 14.40
CA MET A 241 31.25 -14.01 14.71
C MET A 241 32.22 -15.01 14.06
N GLY A 242 31.82 -16.28 13.97
CA GLY A 242 32.58 -17.32 13.27
C GLY A 242 32.68 -17.05 11.76
N LEU A 243 31.58 -16.65 11.13
CA LEU A 243 31.56 -16.33 9.70
C LEU A 243 32.43 -15.10 9.40
N VAL A 244 32.35 -14.06 10.22
CA VAL A 244 33.22 -12.87 10.11
C VAL A 244 34.70 -13.25 10.27
N GLY A 245 35.04 -14.06 11.28
CA GLY A 245 36.42 -14.53 11.47
C GLY A 245 36.94 -15.39 10.30
N THR A 246 36.09 -16.27 9.77
CA THR A 246 36.42 -17.13 8.62
C THR A 246 36.70 -16.30 7.37
N ILE A 247 35.90 -15.25 7.10
CA ILE A 247 36.14 -14.34 5.98
C ILE A 247 37.49 -13.63 6.10
N ILE A 248 37.84 -13.13 7.30
CA ILE A 248 39.13 -12.46 7.54
C ILE A 248 40.30 -13.43 7.31
N MET A 249 40.19 -14.66 7.81
CA MET A 249 41.24 -15.67 7.65
C MET A 249 41.42 -16.07 6.17
N LEU A 250 40.32 -16.22 5.42
CA LEU A 250 40.35 -16.47 3.97
C LEU A 250 40.95 -15.31 3.18
N ALA A 251 40.72 -14.06 3.60
CA ALA A 251 41.32 -12.89 2.95
C ALA A 251 42.85 -12.88 3.10
N ILE A 252 43.37 -13.20 4.29
CA ILE A 252 44.82 -13.30 4.53
C ILE A 252 45.42 -14.47 3.75
N LEU A 253 44.74 -15.62 3.74
CA LEU A 253 45.15 -16.80 2.96
C LEU A 253 45.21 -16.47 1.46
N TYR A 254 44.21 -15.76 0.95
CA TYR A 254 44.14 -15.36 -0.46
C TYR A 254 45.34 -14.50 -0.86
N VAL A 255 45.67 -13.48 -0.07
CA VAL A 255 46.85 -12.63 -0.30
C VAL A 255 48.15 -13.46 -0.26
N GLY A 256 48.26 -14.40 0.68
CA GLY A 256 49.41 -15.31 0.77
C GLY A 256 49.57 -16.19 -0.48
N LEU A 257 48.47 -16.79 -0.96
CA LEU A 257 48.48 -17.59 -2.19
C LEU A 257 48.81 -16.75 -3.42
N SER A 258 48.29 -15.52 -3.51
CA SER A 258 48.64 -14.60 -4.60
C SER A 258 50.14 -14.28 -4.61
N ALA A 259 50.74 -14.03 -3.44
CA ALA A 259 52.17 -13.76 -3.32
C ALA A 259 53.03 -14.97 -3.74
N VAL A 260 52.65 -16.19 -3.33
CA VAL A 260 53.36 -17.41 -3.74
C VAL A 260 53.20 -17.66 -5.23
N SER A 261 52.02 -17.43 -5.79
CA SER A 261 51.78 -17.60 -7.23
C SER A 261 52.55 -16.59 -8.10
N SER A 262 52.97 -15.46 -7.53
CA SER A 262 53.73 -14.41 -8.22
C SER A 262 55.24 -14.67 -8.23
N LEU A 263 55.72 -15.75 -7.60
CA LEU A 263 57.14 -16.10 -7.63
C LEU A 263 57.49 -16.70 -9.00
N GLU A 264 57.99 -15.84 -9.88
CA GLU A 264 58.63 -16.26 -11.11
C GLU A 264 60.10 -16.58 -10.83
N VAL A 265 60.55 -17.78 -11.23
CA VAL A 265 61.96 -18.15 -11.19
C VAL A 265 62.63 -17.54 -12.43
N SER A 266 63.59 -16.63 -12.23
CA SER A 266 64.37 -16.08 -13.34
C SER A 266 65.36 -17.13 -13.84
N TYR A 267 64.94 -17.90 -14.85
CA TYR A 267 65.76 -18.91 -15.50
C TYR A 267 66.98 -18.32 -16.23
N GLY A 268 67.00 -17.01 -16.51
CA GLY A 268 68.13 -16.32 -17.14
C GLY A 268 69.39 -16.23 -16.28
N ALA A 269 69.30 -16.46 -14.96
CA ALA A 269 70.47 -16.54 -14.09
C ALA A 269 71.13 -17.94 -14.07
N PHE A 270 70.43 -18.96 -14.59
CA PHE A 270 70.94 -20.32 -14.74
C PHE A 270 71.41 -20.62 -16.16
N ASP A 271 71.10 -19.75 -17.13
CA ASP A 271 71.75 -19.78 -18.43
C ASP A 271 73.18 -19.27 -18.30
N LYS A 272 74.13 -20.20 -18.40
CA LYS A 272 75.54 -19.90 -18.50
C LYS A 272 75.76 -19.19 -19.83
N GLU A 273 75.92 -17.86 -19.77
CA GLU A 273 76.43 -16.99 -20.84
C GLU A 273 77.76 -17.54 -21.38
N ASN A 274 77.69 -18.50 -22.31
CA ASN A 274 78.79 -18.94 -23.16
C ASN A 274 78.72 -18.25 -24.54
N GLY A 275 78.05 -17.09 -24.62
CA GLY A 275 78.03 -16.25 -25.80
C GLY A 275 79.32 -15.43 -25.95
N PRO A 276 79.83 -15.21 -27.18
CA PRO A 276 81.11 -14.54 -27.43
C PRO A 276 81.21 -13.07 -26.96
N ALA A 277 80.18 -12.53 -26.33
CA ALA A 277 80.15 -11.18 -25.77
C ALA A 277 80.69 -11.06 -24.32
N ALA A 278 80.94 -12.18 -23.62
CA ALA A 278 81.44 -12.16 -22.23
C ALA A 278 82.96 -11.93 -22.10
N GLN A 279 83.70 -11.83 -23.21
CA GLN A 279 85.13 -11.50 -23.21
C GLN A 279 85.38 -10.02 -23.52
N LYS A 280 84.97 -9.11 -22.63
CA LYS A 280 85.65 -7.82 -22.51
C LYS A 280 85.83 -7.47 -21.05
N LYS A 281 86.91 -8.03 -20.49
CA LYS A 281 87.54 -7.54 -19.27
C LYS A 281 88.77 -6.74 -19.69
N ASN A 282 88.65 -5.42 -19.54
CA ASN A 282 89.67 -4.45 -19.11
C ASN A 282 89.16 -3.04 -19.42
#